data_AF-A0A919UAK4-F1
#
_entry.id   AF-A0A919UAK4-F1
#
_cell.length_a   1.000
_cell.length_b   1.000
_cell.length_c   1.000
_cell.angle_alpha   90.00
_cell.angle_beta   90.00
_cell.angle_gamma   90.00
#
_symmetry.space_group_name_H-M   'P 1'
#
loop_
_entity.id
_entity.type
_entity.pdbx_description
1 polymer ?
#
loop_
_entity_poly.entity_id
_entity_poly.type
_entity_poly.pdbx_seq_one_letter_code
_entity_poly.pdbx_strand_id
1 'polypeptide(L)'
;MTVDIAAETPGDSDAEETFETVGDPGDGPSIIYTAYFTAAEELVEHIRAADVLNLGFRVESYLVSPDDSADASQIEFEFTLLSELPVRGD
;
A
#
# COMPACT_ATOMS: atom_id res chain seq x y z
N MET A 1 -56.44 10.64 24.25
CA MET A 1 -55.54 9.64 23.65
C MET A 1 -54.69 10.40 22.66
N THR A 2 -53.53 10.87 23.10
CA THR A 2 -52.64 11.76 22.34
C THR A 2 -51.46 10.91 21.90
N VAL A 3 -51.20 10.88 20.59
CA VAL A 3 -50.11 10.09 20.00
C VAL A 3 -48.90 11.01 19.90
N ASP A 4 -47.85 10.66 20.63
CA ASP A 4 -46.54 11.30 20.58
C ASP A 4 -45.79 10.76 19.35
N ILE A 5 -45.39 11.64 18.43
CA ILE A 5 -44.57 11.28 17.26
C ILE A 5 -43.16 11.76 17.58
N ALA A 6 -42.32 10.82 18.02
CA ALA A 6 -40.89 11.04 18.18
C ALA A 6 -40.26 11.33 16.80
N ALA A 7 -39.71 12.53 16.65
CA ALA A 7 -38.84 12.86 15.53
C ALA A 7 -37.46 12.25 15.79
N GLU A 8 -37.22 11.07 15.23
CA GLU A 8 -35.89 10.47 15.21
C GLU A 8 -35.03 11.29 14.24
N THR A 9 -34.10 12.06 14.80
CA THR A 9 -33.06 12.76 14.05
C THR A 9 -32.09 11.70 13.55
N PRO A 10 -31.84 11.54 12.24
CA PRO A 10 -30.80 10.64 11.78
C PRO A 10 -29.46 11.18 12.31
N GLY A 11 -28.82 10.38 13.15
CA GLY A 11 -27.53 10.68 13.74
C GLY A 11 -26.53 10.96 12.64
N ASP A 12 -25.95 12.16 12.71
CA ASP A 12 -24.71 12.53 12.06
C ASP A 12 -23.67 11.49 12.49
N SER A 13 -23.47 10.47 11.66
CA SER A 13 -22.42 9.48 11.85
C SER A 13 -21.14 10.17 11.43
N ASP A 14 -20.57 10.92 12.38
CA ASP A 14 -19.19 11.37 12.37
C ASP A 14 -18.32 10.09 12.37
N ALA A 15 -18.12 9.55 11.17
CA ALA A 15 -17.13 8.53 10.94
C ALA A 15 -15.78 9.25 11.01
N GLU A 16 -15.23 9.32 12.23
CA GLU A 16 -13.82 9.63 12.42
C GLU A 16 -13.03 8.52 11.72
N GLU A 17 -12.74 8.69 10.43
CA GLU A 17 -11.76 7.90 9.70
C GLU A 17 -10.43 8.05 10.43
N THR A 18 -10.17 7.12 11.34
CA THR A 18 -8.89 6.97 12.00
C THR A 18 -7.93 6.43 10.95
N PHE A 19 -7.29 7.34 10.22
CA PHE A 19 -6.11 7.01 9.45
C PHE A 19 -5.01 6.66 10.44
N GLU A 20 -4.77 5.36 10.64
CA GLU A 20 -3.52 4.90 11.23
C GLU A 20 -2.39 5.28 10.27
N THR A 21 -1.75 6.42 10.54
CA THR A 21 -0.41 6.70 10.01
C THR A 21 0.53 5.66 10.64
N VAL A 22 0.79 4.59 9.89
CA VAL A 22 1.91 3.70 10.16
C VAL A 22 3.17 4.42 9.71
N GLY A 23 3.69 5.28 10.58
CA GLY A 23 4.95 5.97 10.41
C GLY A 23 5.63 6.11 11.76
N ASP A 24 6.45 5.13 12.12
CA ASP A 24 7.44 5.30 13.18
C ASP A 24 8.34 6.49 12.78
N PRO A 25 8.51 7.53 13.62
CA PRO A 25 9.32 8.72 13.30
C PRO A 25 10.83 8.44 13.41
N GLY A 26 11.27 7.24 12.99
CA GLY A 26 12.66 6.87 12.86
C GLY A 26 13.18 7.18 11.47
N ASP A 27 13.70 8.41 11.29
CA ASP A 27 14.66 8.88 10.28
C ASP A 27 14.86 7.96 9.04
N GLY A 28 13.84 7.89 8.18
CA GLY A 28 13.85 7.07 6.97
C GLY A 28 12.67 7.40 6.06
N PRO A 29 12.76 7.06 4.76
CA PRO A 29 11.69 7.32 3.82
C PRO A 29 10.39 6.63 4.25
N SER A 30 9.30 7.39 4.35
CA SER A 30 8.00 6.86 4.75
C SER A 30 7.40 6.02 3.62
N ILE A 31 6.77 4.89 3.95
CA ILE A 31 6.08 4.05 2.97
C ILE A 31 4.78 4.73 2.57
N ILE A 32 4.57 4.93 1.26
CA ILE A 32 3.31 5.45 0.70
C ILE A 32 2.34 4.30 0.40
N TYR A 33 2.80 3.27 -0.31
CA TYR A 33 2.01 2.06 -0.56
C TYR A 33 2.91 0.89 -1.00
N THR A 34 2.36 -0.33 -0.91
CA THR A 34 3.00 -1.57 -1.41
C THR A 34 2.07 -2.28 -2.39
N ALA A 35 2.62 -2.81 -3.49
CA ALA A 35 1.91 -3.60 -4.49
C ALA A 35 2.73 -4.82 -4.92
N TYR A 36 2.03 -5.84 -5.42
CA TYR A 36 2.62 -7.10 -5.85
C TYR A 36 2.36 -7.34 -7.33
N PHE A 37 3.39 -7.79 -8.05
CA PHE A 37 3.33 -8.02 -9.48
C PHE A 37 3.87 -9.40 -9.84
N THR A 38 3.20 -10.08 -10.77
CA THR A 38 3.71 -11.31 -11.39
C THR A 38 4.41 -11.02 -12.72
N ALA A 39 4.10 -9.88 -13.35
CA ALA A 39 4.68 -9.45 -14.62
C ALA A 39 5.68 -8.29 -14.43
N ALA A 40 6.87 -8.44 -15.01
CA ALA A 40 7.91 -7.41 -14.93
C ALA A 40 7.54 -6.11 -15.65
N GLU A 41 6.69 -6.18 -16.68
CA GLU A 41 6.25 -5.00 -17.44
C GLU A 41 5.42 -4.04 -16.57
N GLU A 42 4.48 -4.58 -15.78
CA GLU A 42 3.64 -3.80 -14.86
C GLU A 42 4.49 -3.15 -13.75
N LEU A 43 5.47 -3.87 -13.22
CA LEU A 43 6.44 -3.33 -12.26
C LEU A 43 7.20 -2.12 -12.85
N VAL A 44 7.67 -2.22 -14.10
CA VAL A 44 8.43 -1.14 -14.75
C VAL A 44 7.58 0.11 -14.93
N GLU A 45 6.29 -0.01 -15.20
CA GLU A 45 5.38 1.13 -15.27
C GLU A 45 5.31 1.89 -13.93
N HIS A 46 5.24 1.17 -12.82
CA HIS A 46 5.22 1.77 -11.47
C HIS A 46 6.56 2.41 -11.10
N ILE A 47 7.68 1.80 -11.48
CA ILE A 47 9.02 2.39 -11.32
C ILE A 47 9.12 3.72 -12.08
N ARG A 48 8.64 3.76 -13.33
CA ARG A 48 8.64 4.99 -14.13
C ARG A 48 7.74 6.07 -13.52
N ALA A 49 6.58 5.69 -12.99
CA ALA A 49 5.70 6.61 -12.30
C ALA A 49 6.37 7.21 -11.05
N ALA A 50 7.05 6.37 -10.25
CA ALA A 50 7.81 6.84 -9.09
C ALA A 50 8.92 7.83 -9.48
N ASP A 51 9.67 7.55 -10.55
CA ASP A 51 10.71 8.43 -11.09
C ASP A 51 10.16 9.79 -11.55
N VAL A 52 9.05 9.78 -12.32
CA VAL A 52 8.37 11.02 -12.77
C VAL A 52 7.90 11.88 -11.61
N LEU A 53 7.47 11.25 -10.51
CA LEU A 53 7.02 11.93 -9.30
C LEU A 53 8.17 12.29 -8.34
N ASN A 54 9.41 11.94 -8.68
CA ASN A 54 10.60 12.13 -7.84
C ASN A 54 10.43 11.49 -6.44
N LEU A 55 9.83 10.29 -6.42
CA LEU A 55 9.61 9.48 -5.24
C LEU A 55 10.62 8.34 -5.17
N GLY A 56 10.86 7.82 -3.97
CA GLY A 56 11.68 6.62 -3.81
C GLY A 56 10.87 5.35 -4.06
N PHE A 57 11.58 4.26 -4.29
CA PHE A 57 10.96 2.94 -4.33
C PHE A 57 11.95 1.86 -3.87
N ARG A 58 11.40 0.74 -3.43
CA ARG A 58 12.12 -0.51 -3.18
C ARG A 58 11.43 -1.63 -3.95
N VAL A 59 12.24 -2.51 -4.55
CA VAL A 59 11.76 -3.72 -5.22
C VAL A 59 12.43 -4.92 -4.59
N GLU A 60 11.62 -5.91 -4.24
CA GLU A 60 12.06 -7.24 -3.85
C GLU A 60 11.47 -8.26 -4.80
N SER A 61 12.21 -9.35 -5.04
CA SER A 61 11.72 -10.48 -5.81
C SER A 61 11.81 -11.75 -4.97
N TYR A 62 10.80 -12.60 -5.10
CA TYR A 62 10.72 -13.86 -4.41
C TYR A 62 10.10 -14.93 -5.31
N LEU A 63 10.39 -16.19 -5.02
CA LEU A 63 9.81 -17.33 -5.73
C LEU A 63 8.54 -17.77 -5.00
N VAL A 64 7.45 -17.88 -5.74
CA VAL A 64 6.18 -18.42 -5.26
C VAL A 64 5.91 -19.75 -5.96
N SER A 65 5.66 -20.79 -5.17
CA SER A 65 5.21 -22.08 -5.67
C SER A 65 3.71 -22.22 -5.39
N PRO A 66 2.83 -22.12 -6.39
CA PRO A 66 1.41 -22.38 -6.21
C PRO A 66 1.20 -23.88 -5.95
N ASP A 67 0.67 -24.21 -4.76
CA ASP A 67 0.21 -25.55 -4.35
C ASP A 67 1.19 -26.73 -4.59
N ASP A 68 2.12 -26.97 -3.64
CA ASP A 68 3.00 -28.18 -3.48
C ASP A 68 3.62 -28.78 -4.76
N SER A 69 3.55 -28.05 -5.86
CA SER A 69 3.96 -28.45 -7.20
C SER A 69 5.23 -27.69 -7.49
N ALA A 70 6.36 -28.30 -7.13
CA ALA A 70 7.69 -27.71 -7.28
C ALA A 70 7.99 -27.25 -8.74
N ASP A 71 7.33 -27.84 -9.72
CA ASP A 71 7.49 -27.56 -11.14
C ASP A 71 6.81 -26.27 -11.64
N ALA A 72 6.03 -25.57 -10.81
CA ALA A 72 5.27 -24.38 -11.20
C ALA A 72 5.74 -23.08 -10.52
N SER A 73 6.98 -23.05 -10.01
CA SER A 73 7.52 -21.88 -9.31
C SER A 73 7.57 -20.66 -10.23
N GLN A 74 6.93 -19.56 -9.83
CA GLN A 74 6.96 -18.28 -10.55
C GLN A 74 7.70 -17.22 -9.73
N ILE A 75 8.32 -16.26 -10.43
CA ILE A 75 8.91 -15.08 -9.78
C ILE A 75 7.79 -14.06 -9.59
N GLU A 76 7.68 -13.53 -8.38
CA GLU A 76 6.83 -12.40 -8.06
C GLU A 76 7.68 -11.24 -7.53
N PHE A 77 7.14 -10.03 -7.63
CA PHE A 77 7.78 -8.79 -7.25
C PHE A 77 6.95 -8.05 -6.22
N GLU A 78 7.58 -7.65 -5.12
CA GLU A 78 7.02 -6.67 -4.19
C GLU A 78 7.61 -5.30 -4.52
N PHE A 79 6.74 -4.35 -4.80
CA PHE A 79 7.08 -2.95 -5.02
C PHE A 79 6.58 -2.13 -3.85
N THR A 80 7.48 -1.39 -3.20
CA THR A 80 7.15 -0.45 -2.14
C THR A 80 7.48 0.96 -2.61
N LEU A 81 6.47 1.85 -2.67
CA LEU A 81 6.65 3.27 -2.94
C LEU A 81 7.01 4.01 -1.66
N LEU A 82 7.96 4.93 -1.77
CA LEU A 82 8.52 5.69 -0.66
C LEU A 82 8.33 7.20 -0.88
N SER A 83 8.12 7.94 0.21
CA SER A 83 7.96 9.41 0.19
C SER A 83 9.15 10.16 -0.39
N GLU A 84 10.33 9.54 -0.36
CA GLU A 84 11.58 10.10 -0.82
C GLU A 84 12.55 8.97 -1.19
N LEU A 85 13.59 9.32 -1.94
CA LEU A 85 14.59 8.37 -2.40
C LEU A 85 15.30 7.70 -1.20
N PRO A 86 15.43 6.36 -1.20
CA PRO A 86 16.14 5.69 -0.12
C PRO A 86 17.60 6.11 -0.10
N VAL A 87 18.08 6.51 1.07
CA VAL A 87 19.50 6.80 1.28
C VAL A 87 20.24 5.45 1.26
N ARG A 88 21.24 5.30 0.39
CA ARG A 88 22.14 4.14 0.47
C ARG A 88 22.87 4.24 1.82
N GLY A 89 22.66 3.25 2.69
CA GLY A 89 23.53 3.07 3.85
C GLY A 89 24.97 2.83 3.37
N ASP A 90 25.91 3.59 3.94
CA ASP A 90 27.35 3.47 3.69
C ASP A 90 27.91 2.14 4.21
#